data_AF-A0A2V6JNV2-F1
#
_entry.id   AF-A0A2V6JNV2-F1
#
_cell.length_a   1.000
_cell.length_b   1.000
_cell.length_c   1.000
_cell.angle_alpha   90.00
_cell.angle_beta   90.00
_cell.angle_gamma   90.00
#
_symmetry.space_group_name_H-M   'P 1'
#
loop_
_entity.id
_entity.type
_entity.pdbx_description
1 polymer ?
#
loop_
_entity_poly.entity_id
_entity_poly.type
_entity_poly.pdbx_seq_one_letter_code
_entity_poly.pdbx_strand_id
1 'polypeptide(L)'
;MKSFVRVLLCLSLSVFAIRAVSPAKTPNATAKTAQKKETGQKADAKTLLHDARKATAAMIKNARSDTVLDPKKPKNKPFWKSVHLVAKNLKMAETGLASKSNDFFKGIADAREAEEQLKVDWQLTDSKNKKVIENGKKLGHALAILRTDFSKEAERKKKGGDLTAQEKAQFEKIKGQQKDLLAKIKKLEGEAKKDKALEKGLAELKKQANHILKEPATVDAYIATLYLLDVQIGLIRGYEYYVDKDWRADWVVLENIEKTYETNYTEWETSVSYDWTEVNTSVDIYEGEDVDVTESVSEEEINSEDSYAENESFDMSEAEEEEVATEEDTDEEVASDDEDSMEDASDDEGEDVSDDAGDDSGGDDSGDDGGD
;
A
#
# COMPACT_ATOMS: atom_id res chain seq x y z
N MET A 1 -22.05 -27.55 23.45
CA MET A 1 -21.63 -28.51 22.39
C MET A 1 -22.29 -28.09 21.10
N LYS A 2 -21.46 -27.77 20.09
CA LYS A 2 -21.79 -27.36 18.71
C LYS A 2 -22.40 -25.94 18.65
N SER A 3 -21.72 -24.92 18.13
CA SER A 3 -20.90 -24.86 16.90
C SER A 3 -19.64 -24.00 17.08
N PHE A 4 -18.55 -24.69 17.42
CA PHE A 4 -17.17 -24.33 17.08
C PHE A 4 -16.92 -24.87 15.67
N VAL A 5 -17.09 -24.07 14.61
CA VAL A 5 -16.47 -24.26 13.28
C VAL A 5 -16.58 -22.91 12.55
N ARG A 6 -15.49 -22.50 11.88
CA ARG A 6 -15.31 -21.31 11.03
C ARG A 6 -14.75 -20.07 11.72
N VAL A 7 -13.79 -20.31 12.60
CA VAL A 7 -12.58 -19.49 12.73
C VAL A 7 -11.59 -20.09 11.75
N LEU A 8 -11.13 -19.33 10.75
CA LEU A 8 -9.94 -19.50 9.88
C LEU A 8 -10.26 -18.94 8.48
N LEU A 9 -9.81 -17.71 8.21
CA LEU A 9 -8.99 -17.29 7.05
C LEU A 9 -9.02 -15.74 6.97
N CYS A 10 -8.06 -15.09 7.63
CA CYS A 10 -7.64 -13.71 7.32
C CYS A 10 -6.13 -13.63 7.57
N LEU A 11 -5.40 -14.55 6.93
CA LEU A 11 -3.94 -14.67 7.01
C LEU A 11 -3.34 -14.42 5.63
N SER A 12 -3.40 -13.17 5.18
CA SER A 12 -2.44 -12.62 4.22
C SER A 12 -2.60 -11.10 4.24
N LEU A 13 -1.85 -10.37 5.07
CA LEU A 13 -0.52 -9.87 4.70
C LEU A 13 -0.60 -9.11 3.38
N SER A 14 -0.51 -7.78 3.50
CA SER A 14 0.10 -6.88 2.53
C SER A 14 1.41 -7.49 2.02
N VAL A 15 1.29 -8.38 1.03
CA VAL A 15 2.39 -8.86 0.22
C VAL A 15 2.25 -8.10 -1.07
N PHE A 16 2.83 -6.91 -1.11
CA PHE A 16 3.36 -6.47 -2.38
C PHE A 16 4.42 -7.50 -2.78
N ALA A 17 4.06 -8.38 -3.72
CA ALA A 17 5.03 -9.19 -4.43
C ALA A 17 5.88 -8.22 -5.28
N ILE A 18 6.86 -7.59 -4.64
CA ILE A 18 7.85 -6.78 -5.31
C ILE A 18 8.63 -7.74 -6.17
N ARG A 19 8.35 -7.71 -7.48
CA ARG A 19 8.96 -8.51 -8.55
C ARG A 19 10.44 -8.75 -8.25
N ALA A 20 10.77 -9.89 -7.65
CA ALA A 20 12.16 -10.29 -7.43
C ALA A 20 12.68 -10.79 -8.77
N VAL A 21 13.15 -9.88 -9.62
CA VAL A 21 13.93 -10.27 -10.80
C VAL A 21 15.26 -10.75 -10.24
N SER A 22 15.37 -12.07 -10.07
CA SER A 22 16.59 -12.72 -9.61
C SER A 22 17.78 -12.24 -10.44
N PRO A 23 18.93 -11.89 -9.82
CA PRO A 23 20.14 -11.58 -10.56
C PRO A 23 20.56 -12.83 -11.32
N ALA A 24 20.91 -12.65 -12.59
CA ALA A 24 21.38 -13.70 -13.49
C ALA A 24 22.45 -14.59 -12.82
N LYS A 25 22.02 -15.74 -12.31
CA LYS A 25 22.85 -16.91 -12.07
C LYS A 25 22.18 -18.09 -12.74
N THR A 26 23.01 -18.80 -13.49
CA THR A 26 22.77 -20.03 -14.23
C THR A 26 21.81 -21.00 -13.51
N PRO A 27 20.92 -21.68 -14.25
CA PRO A 27 19.76 -22.33 -13.68
C PRO A 27 20.15 -23.63 -12.98
N ASN A 28 19.70 -23.81 -11.73
CA ASN A 28 19.41 -25.12 -11.19
C ASN A 28 18.02 -25.10 -10.55
N ALA A 29 17.31 -26.19 -10.79
CA ALA A 29 15.87 -26.32 -10.75
C ALA A 29 15.21 -26.08 -9.38
N THR A 30 13.91 -25.79 -9.48
CA THR A 30 12.82 -25.99 -8.50
C THR A 30 12.67 -25.01 -7.34
N ALA A 31 12.13 -23.83 -7.66
CA ALA A 31 10.94 -23.28 -7.00
C ALA A 31 10.12 -22.56 -8.08
N LYS A 32 8.98 -23.14 -8.48
CA LYS A 32 8.02 -22.43 -9.34
C LYS A 32 7.25 -21.49 -8.42
N THR A 33 7.68 -20.24 -8.32
CA THR A 33 6.72 -19.16 -8.10
C THR A 33 5.67 -19.29 -9.20
N ALA A 34 4.39 -19.34 -8.83
CA ALA A 34 3.33 -19.27 -9.81
C ALA A 34 3.47 -17.92 -10.53
N GLN A 35 4.11 -17.91 -11.70
CA GLN A 35 4.15 -16.72 -12.53
C GLN A 35 2.71 -16.39 -12.89
N LYS A 36 2.21 -15.24 -12.40
CA LYS A 36 0.94 -14.68 -12.86
C LYS A 36 0.91 -14.74 -14.38
N LYS A 37 -0.21 -15.17 -14.94
CA LYS A 37 -0.32 -15.35 -16.38
C LYS A 37 -0.32 -13.98 -17.06
N GLU A 38 0.52 -13.80 -18.07
CA GLU A 38 0.50 -12.60 -18.90
C GLU A 38 -0.84 -12.51 -19.63
N THR A 39 -1.50 -11.35 -19.57
CA THR A 39 -2.72 -11.08 -20.35
C THR A 39 -2.41 -10.80 -21.83
N GLY A 40 -1.16 -10.45 -22.13
CA GLY A 40 -0.71 -9.92 -23.42
C GLY A 40 -0.97 -8.41 -23.58
N GLN A 41 -1.61 -7.77 -22.60
CA GLN A 41 -1.75 -6.32 -22.53
C GLN A 41 -0.44 -5.70 -22.08
N LYS A 42 -0.12 -4.54 -22.67
CA LYS A 42 1.06 -3.76 -22.35
C LYS A 42 0.68 -2.30 -22.20
N ALA A 43 1.27 -1.62 -21.22
CA ALA A 43 1.05 -0.20 -20.98
C ALA A 43 2.37 0.52 -20.74
N ASP A 44 2.47 1.76 -21.24
CA ASP A 44 3.54 2.69 -20.89
C ASP A 44 3.10 3.61 -19.74
N ALA A 45 4.02 4.44 -19.22
CA ALA A 45 3.71 5.34 -18.10
C ALA A 45 2.58 6.31 -18.41
N LYS A 46 2.49 6.78 -19.67
CA LYS A 46 1.45 7.73 -20.09
C LYS A 46 0.07 7.07 -20.08
N THR A 47 0.00 5.84 -20.57
CA THR A 47 -1.23 5.04 -20.62
C THR A 47 -1.70 4.74 -19.20
N LEU A 48 -0.83 4.21 -18.34
CA LEU A 48 -1.17 3.93 -16.94
C LEU A 48 -1.63 5.18 -16.17
N LEU A 49 -1.01 6.33 -16.42
CA LEU A 49 -1.41 7.57 -15.77
C LEU A 49 -2.80 8.04 -16.23
N HIS A 50 -3.10 7.86 -17.51
CA HIS A 50 -4.44 8.12 -18.05
C HIS A 50 -5.47 7.17 -17.45
N ASP A 51 -5.16 5.87 -17.36
CA ASP A 51 -6.04 4.87 -16.76
C ASP A 51 -6.28 5.13 -15.28
N ALA A 52 -5.27 5.52 -14.51
CA ALA A 52 -5.40 5.91 -13.10
C ALA A 52 -6.33 7.13 -12.93
N ARG A 53 -6.18 8.16 -13.77
CA ARG A 53 -7.07 9.34 -13.75
C ARG A 53 -8.49 8.99 -14.17
N LYS A 54 -8.65 8.13 -15.17
CA LYS A 54 -9.96 7.63 -15.59
C LYS A 54 -10.63 6.81 -14.49
N ALA A 55 -9.89 5.96 -13.79
CA ALA A 55 -10.40 5.18 -12.66
C ALA A 55 -10.83 6.08 -11.50
N THR A 56 -10.03 7.10 -11.20
CA THR A 56 -10.38 8.13 -10.20
C THR A 56 -11.66 8.86 -10.57
N ALA A 57 -11.80 9.32 -11.82
CA ALA A 57 -13.00 10.01 -12.29
C ALA A 57 -14.25 9.10 -12.30
N ALA A 58 -14.10 7.82 -12.69
CA ALA A 58 -15.17 6.82 -12.61
C ALA A 58 -15.60 6.58 -11.16
N MET A 59 -14.63 6.46 -10.24
CA MET A 59 -14.87 6.31 -8.82
C MET A 59 -15.65 7.51 -8.25
N ILE A 60 -15.22 8.74 -8.54
CA ILE A 60 -15.92 9.97 -8.12
C ILE A 60 -17.36 10.00 -8.66
N LYS A 61 -17.55 9.68 -9.94
CA LYS A 61 -18.88 9.65 -10.58
C LYS A 61 -19.81 8.66 -9.90
N ASN A 62 -19.32 7.47 -9.58
CA ASN A 62 -20.09 6.43 -8.87
C ASN A 62 -20.33 6.83 -7.41
N ALA A 63 -19.36 7.43 -6.74
CA ALA A 63 -19.48 7.88 -5.35
C ALA A 63 -20.48 9.02 -5.19
N ARG A 64 -20.49 10.02 -6.10
CA ARG A 64 -21.49 11.12 -6.08
C ARG A 64 -22.91 10.65 -6.34
N SER A 65 -23.06 9.50 -7.00
CA SER A 65 -24.37 8.88 -7.25
C SER A 65 -24.86 8.05 -6.06
N ASP A 66 -23.99 7.79 -5.08
CA ASP A 66 -24.31 7.07 -3.85
C ASP A 66 -24.68 8.05 -2.73
N THR A 67 -25.96 8.05 -2.35
CA THR A 67 -26.46 8.90 -1.27
C THR A 67 -25.86 8.58 0.10
N VAL A 68 -25.28 7.40 0.28
CA VAL A 68 -24.55 7.04 1.50
C VAL A 68 -23.29 7.89 1.64
N LEU A 69 -22.60 8.16 0.52
CA LEU A 69 -21.35 8.93 0.42
C LEU A 69 -21.57 10.44 0.29
N ASP A 70 -22.62 11.00 0.87
CA ASP A 70 -22.84 12.45 0.86
C ASP A 70 -21.62 13.18 1.49
N PRO A 71 -20.92 14.05 0.73
CA PRO A 71 -19.73 14.76 1.20
C PRO A 71 -20.01 15.74 2.35
N LYS A 72 -21.29 16.05 2.63
CA LYS A 72 -21.69 16.91 3.76
C LYS A 72 -21.74 16.15 5.09
N LYS A 73 -21.78 14.82 5.07
CA LYS A 73 -21.75 14.01 6.29
C LYS A 73 -20.31 13.95 6.81
N PRO A 74 -20.04 14.31 8.08
CA PRO A 74 -18.71 14.31 8.66
C PRO A 74 -17.91 13.04 8.39
N LYS A 75 -18.48 11.85 8.65
CA LYS A 75 -17.80 10.57 8.45
C LYS A 75 -17.36 10.24 7.02
N ASN A 76 -17.94 10.89 6.02
CA ASN A 76 -17.55 10.70 4.62
C ASN A 76 -16.47 11.68 4.15
N LYS A 77 -16.19 12.74 4.92
CA LYS A 77 -15.20 13.75 4.55
C LYS A 77 -13.79 13.18 4.37
N PRO A 78 -13.29 12.25 5.22
CA PRO A 78 -12.01 11.59 5.00
C PRO A 78 -11.92 10.94 3.61
N PHE A 79 -12.94 10.15 3.23
CA PHE A 79 -13.00 9.51 1.90
C PHE A 79 -12.85 10.55 0.78
N TRP A 80 -13.64 11.62 0.81
CA TRP A 80 -13.58 12.66 -0.23
C TRP A 80 -12.26 13.43 -0.23
N LYS A 81 -11.66 13.67 0.94
CA LYS A 81 -10.32 14.27 1.08
C LYS A 81 -9.26 13.40 0.41
N SER A 82 -9.29 12.09 0.62
CA SER A 82 -8.32 11.16 0.05
C SER A 82 -8.48 10.99 -1.46
N VAL A 83 -9.72 10.90 -1.96
CA VAL A 83 -9.99 10.92 -3.42
C VAL A 83 -9.47 12.21 -4.08
N HIS A 84 -9.66 13.34 -3.42
CA HIS A 84 -9.17 14.64 -3.87
C HIS A 84 -7.63 14.69 -3.91
N LEU A 85 -6.96 14.18 -2.88
CA LEU A 85 -5.49 14.10 -2.84
C LEU A 85 -4.94 13.22 -3.97
N VAL A 86 -5.55 12.05 -4.23
CA VAL A 86 -5.19 11.19 -5.37
C VAL A 86 -5.27 11.97 -6.68
N ALA A 87 -6.41 12.63 -6.96
CA ALA A 87 -6.61 13.37 -8.22
C ALA A 87 -5.56 14.49 -8.39
N LYS A 88 -5.31 15.27 -7.33
CA LYS A 88 -4.29 16.32 -7.30
C LYS A 88 -2.89 15.77 -7.59
N ASN A 89 -2.51 14.66 -6.97
CA ASN A 89 -1.18 14.08 -7.13
C ASN A 89 -1.00 13.40 -8.49
N LEU A 90 -2.05 12.80 -9.06
CA LEU A 90 -2.06 12.34 -10.45
C LEU A 90 -1.89 13.50 -11.44
N LYS A 91 -2.47 14.67 -11.16
CA LYS A 91 -2.28 15.87 -11.98
C LYS A 91 -0.84 16.41 -11.92
N MET A 92 -0.24 16.39 -10.73
CA MET A 92 1.17 16.68 -10.53
C MET A 92 2.03 15.72 -11.36
N ALA A 93 1.74 14.41 -11.29
CA ALA A 93 2.46 13.39 -12.05
C ALA A 93 2.34 13.63 -13.57
N GLU A 94 1.15 13.98 -14.08
CA GLU A 94 0.93 14.26 -15.50
C GLU A 94 1.75 15.46 -15.97
N THR A 95 1.72 16.55 -15.20
CA THR A 95 2.48 17.76 -15.49
C THR A 95 3.99 17.48 -15.44
N GLY A 96 4.43 16.69 -14.46
CA GLY A 96 5.82 16.25 -14.33
C GLY A 96 6.27 15.36 -15.48
N LEU A 97 5.41 14.43 -15.93
CA LEU A 97 5.70 13.56 -17.08
C LEU A 97 5.86 14.39 -18.36
N ALA A 98 4.95 15.34 -18.61
CA ALA A 98 4.99 16.21 -19.77
C ALA A 98 6.23 17.13 -19.79
N SER A 99 6.63 17.62 -18.61
CA SER A 99 7.79 18.51 -18.45
C SER A 99 9.11 17.77 -18.20
N LYS A 100 9.09 16.45 -18.03
CA LYS A 100 10.23 15.61 -17.64
C LYS A 100 10.90 16.11 -16.35
N SER A 101 10.10 16.35 -15.32
CA SER A 101 10.53 16.86 -14.01
C SER A 101 10.37 15.81 -12.90
N ASN A 102 10.96 16.07 -11.73
CA ASN A 102 10.78 15.21 -10.56
C ASN A 102 9.33 15.15 -10.06
N ASP A 103 8.48 16.09 -10.47
CA ASP A 103 7.06 16.11 -10.10
C ASP A 103 6.34 14.86 -10.61
N PHE A 104 6.87 14.18 -11.64
CA PHE A 104 6.36 12.88 -12.09
C PHE A 104 6.46 11.83 -10.98
N PHE A 105 7.65 11.67 -10.41
CA PHE A 105 7.92 10.66 -9.38
C PHE A 105 7.25 11.02 -8.06
N LYS A 106 7.34 12.30 -7.66
CA LYS A 106 6.65 12.80 -6.48
C LYS A 106 5.14 12.60 -6.58
N GLY A 107 4.54 12.98 -7.73
CA GLY A 107 3.10 12.80 -7.94
C GLY A 107 2.66 11.34 -7.86
N ILE A 108 3.46 10.39 -8.36
CA ILE A 108 3.15 8.95 -8.24
C ILE A 108 3.23 8.48 -6.79
N ALA A 109 4.30 8.83 -6.06
CA ALA A 109 4.48 8.42 -4.66
C ALA A 109 3.37 9.02 -3.77
N ASP A 110 3.13 10.33 -3.87
CA ASP A 110 2.10 11.03 -3.09
C ASP A 110 0.68 10.51 -3.46
N ALA A 111 0.43 10.12 -4.72
CA ALA A 111 -0.83 9.50 -5.11
C ALA A 111 -0.99 8.09 -4.52
N ARG A 112 0.12 7.33 -4.39
CA ARG A 112 0.08 6.02 -3.74
C ARG A 112 -0.22 6.13 -2.26
N GLU A 113 0.43 7.06 -1.55
CA GLU A 113 0.11 7.33 -0.13
C GLU A 113 -1.37 7.69 0.06
N ALA A 114 -1.91 8.56 -0.79
CA ALA A 114 -3.32 8.97 -0.73
C ALA A 114 -4.28 7.82 -1.09
N GLU A 115 -3.90 6.90 -1.97
CA GLU A 115 -4.68 5.68 -2.26
C GLU A 115 -4.70 4.73 -1.07
N GLU A 116 -3.60 4.58 -0.35
CA GLU A 116 -3.55 3.73 0.84
C GLU A 116 -4.36 4.34 1.99
N GLN A 117 -4.36 5.67 2.12
CA GLN A 117 -5.28 6.39 3.00
C GLN A 117 -6.74 6.16 2.60
N LEU A 118 -7.05 6.26 1.30
CA LEU A 118 -8.40 6.08 0.76
C LEU A 118 -9.00 4.71 1.13
N LYS A 119 -8.20 3.64 1.14
CA LYS A 119 -8.67 2.30 1.54
C LYS A 119 -9.17 2.26 2.98
N VAL A 120 -8.48 2.95 3.89
CA VAL A 120 -8.87 3.05 5.30
C VAL A 120 -10.08 3.97 5.43
N ASP A 121 -10.07 5.11 4.74
CA ASP A 121 -11.18 6.06 4.77
C ASP A 121 -12.47 5.49 4.16
N TRP A 122 -12.36 4.57 3.20
CA TRP A 122 -13.50 3.81 2.69
C TRP A 122 -14.18 2.99 3.78
N GLN A 123 -13.39 2.39 4.69
CA GLN A 123 -13.90 1.58 5.81
C GLN A 123 -14.68 2.42 6.83
N LEU A 124 -14.43 3.73 6.89
CA LEU A 124 -15.24 4.67 7.70
C LEU A 124 -16.64 4.91 7.12
N THR A 125 -16.84 4.57 5.85
CA THR A 125 -18.12 4.81 5.18
C THR A 125 -19.04 3.59 5.29
N ASP A 126 -20.35 3.81 5.28
CA ASP A 126 -21.33 2.70 5.22
C ASP A 126 -21.55 2.20 3.78
N SER A 127 -20.79 2.72 2.81
CA SER A 127 -21.04 2.41 1.40
C SER A 127 -20.57 1.01 1.05
N LYS A 128 -21.39 0.31 0.27
CA LYS A 128 -21.08 -0.99 -0.35
C LYS A 128 -21.12 -0.90 -1.88
N ASN A 129 -20.85 0.29 -2.42
CA ASN A 129 -20.94 0.52 -3.86
C ASN A 129 -19.81 -0.21 -4.59
N LYS A 130 -20.12 -1.38 -5.15
CA LYS A 130 -19.17 -2.24 -5.89
C LYS A 130 -18.39 -1.51 -6.97
N LYS A 131 -19.01 -0.53 -7.66
CA LYS A 131 -18.31 0.23 -8.70
C LYS A 131 -17.26 1.19 -8.14
N VAL A 132 -17.46 1.71 -6.93
CA VAL A 132 -16.45 2.52 -6.24
C VAL A 132 -15.27 1.64 -5.87
N ILE A 133 -15.53 0.43 -5.35
CA ILE A 133 -14.50 -0.56 -5.01
C ILE A 133 -13.72 -1.02 -6.25
N GLU A 134 -14.42 -1.43 -7.31
CA GLU A 134 -13.80 -1.90 -8.56
C GLU A 134 -12.90 -0.84 -9.19
N ASN A 135 -13.36 0.41 -9.25
CA ASN A 135 -12.53 1.50 -9.77
C ASN A 135 -11.38 1.88 -8.82
N GLY A 136 -11.58 1.75 -7.51
CA GLY A 136 -10.51 1.89 -6.52
C GLY A 136 -9.40 0.85 -6.71
N LYS A 137 -9.75 -0.42 -6.97
CA LYS A 137 -8.77 -1.48 -7.28
C LYS A 137 -7.97 -1.19 -8.56
N LYS A 138 -8.65 -0.77 -9.63
CA LYS A 138 -7.99 -0.40 -10.91
C LYS A 138 -7.02 0.78 -10.74
N LEU A 139 -7.43 1.80 -9.98
CA LEU A 139 -6.57 2.90 -9.58
C LEU A 139 -5.34 2.39 -8.83
N GLY A 140 -5.54 1.53 -7.83
CA GLY A 140 -4.48 0.92 -7.05
C GLY A 140 -3.47 0.15 -7.90
N HIS A 141 -3.95 -0.68 -8.83
CA HIS A 141 -3.10 -1.42 -9.77
C HIS A 141 -2.28 -0.48 -10.66
N ALA A 142 -2.93 0.53 -11.27
CA ALA A 142 -2.23 1.48 -12.13
C ALA A 142 -1.14 2.26 -11.38
N LEU A 143 -1.44 2.71 -10.15
CA LEU A 143 -0.46 3.38 -9.28
C LEU A 143 0.68 2.47 -8.85
N ALA A 144 0.38 1.21 -8.51
CA ALA A 144 1.41 0.23 -8.16
C ALA A 144 2.39 0.03 -9.31
N ILE A 145 1.89 -0.20 -10.53
CA ILE A 145 2.73 -0.40 -11.72
C ILE A 145 3.54 0.86 -12.05
N LEU A 146 2.92 2.04 -11.99
CA LEU A 146 3.63 3.32 -12.16
C LEU A 146 4.79 3.44 -11.15
N ARG A 147 4.53 3.10 -9.89
CA ARG A 147 5.50 3.19 -8.79
C ARG A 147 6.63 2.16 -8.94
N THR A 148 6.34 0.93 -9.37
CA THR A 148 7.32 -0.16 -9.38
C THR A 148 8.15 -0.27 -10.65
N ASP A 149 7.67 0.28 -11.77
CA ASP A 149 8.31 0.09 -13.08
C ASP A 149 8.79 1.38 -13.75
N PHE A 150 8.20 2.53 -13.40
CA PHE A 150 8.48 3.84 -14.00
C PHE A 150 9.06 4.88 -13.03
N SER A 151 9.46 4.46 -11.84
CA SER A 151 10.09 5.32 -10.83
C SER A 151 11.62 5.31 -10.90
N LYS A 152 12.25 6.25 -10.18
CA LYS A 152 13.72 6.21 -9.98
C LYS A 152 14.17 4.97 -9.22
N GLU A 153 13.33 4.45 -8.35
CA GLU A 153 13.54 3.20 -7.62
C GLU A 153 13.53 2.01 -8.56
N ALA A 154 12.60 1.99 -9.51
CA ALA A 154 12.54 0.97 -10.55
C ALA A 154 13.84 0.96 -11.38
N GLU A 155 14.30 2.13 -11.82
CA GLU A 155 15.56 2.25 -12.56
C GLU A 155 16.76 1.83 -11.68
N ARG A 156 16.79 2.28 -10.42
CA ARG A 156 17.84 1.92 -9.47
C ARG A 156 17.90 0.41 -9.22
N LYS A 157 16.73 -0.24 -9.15
CA LYS A 157 16.58 -1.69 -9.01
C LYS A 157 17.06 -2.43 -10.26
N LYS A 158 16.62 -1.99 -11.45
CA LYS A 158 17.06 -2.53 -12.76
C LYS A 158 18.60 -2.48 -12.90
N LYS A 159 19.22 -1.38 -12.45
CA LYS A 159 20.68 -1.21 -12.45
C LYS A 159 21.41 -2.22 -11.53
N GLY A 160 20.76 -2.65 -10.45
CA GLY A 160 21.30 -3.64 -9.51
C GLY A 160 22.61 -3.21 -8.81
N GLY A 161 23.42 -4.20 -8.43
CA GLY A 161 24.68 -3.98 -7.70
C GLY A 161 24.49 -3.77 -6.19
N ASP A 162 25.53 -3.28 -5.53
CA ASP A 162 25.51 -3.02 -4.08
C ASP A 162 24.82 -1.68 -3.76
N LEU A 163 24.33 -1.55 -2.53
CA LEU A 163 23.91 -0.26 -1.99
C LEU A 163 25.11 0.70 -1.91
N THR A 164 24.88 1.95 -2.32
CA THR A 164 25.84 3.04 -2.10
C THR A 164 25.98 3.35 -0.60
N ALA A 165 27.01 4.12 -0.23
CA ALA A 165 27.17 4.55 1.17
C ALA A 165 25.99 5.40 1.66
N GLN A 166 25.41 6.24 0.78
CA GLN A 166 24.24 7.06 1.09
C GLN A 166 23.00 6.19 1.29
N GLU A 167 22.74 5.23 0.40
CA GLU A 167 21.61 4.30 0.50
C GLU A 167 21.71 3.43 1.77
N LYS A 168 22.92 2.95 2.11
CA LYS A 168 23.15 2.22 3.38
C LYS A 168 22.82 3.08 4.60
N ALA A 169 23.28 4.33 4.61
CA ALA A 169 23.00 5.25 5.71
C ALA A 169 21.50 5.57 5.82
N GLN A 170 20.81 5.76 4.70
CA GLN A 170 19.37 5.97 4.67
C GLN A 170 18.60 4.73 5.13
N PHE A 171 18.99 3.53 4.69
CA PHE A 171 18.33 2.31 5.11
C PHE A 171 18.46 2.07 6.62
N GLU A 172 19.63 2.33 7.20
CA GLU A 172 19.82 2.26 8.66
C GLU A 172 19.02 3.33 9.41
N LYS A 173 18.88 4.54 8.86
CA LYS A 173 17.98 5.58 9.42
C LYS A 173 16.53 5.09 9.42
N ILE A 174 16.06 4.53 8.30
CA ILE A 174 14.70 3.97 8.18
C ILE A 174 14.50 2.89 9.25
N LYS A 175 15.43 1.94 9.39
CA LYS A 175 15.35 0.92 10.45
C LYS A 175 15.34 1.52 11.86
N GLY A 176 16.07 2.60 12.10
CA GLY A 176 15.97 3.38 13.34
C GLY A 176 14.55 3.89 13.58
N GLN A 177 13.96 4.53 12.57
CA GLN A 177 12.58 5.05 12.63
C GLN A 177 11.55 3.95 12.86
N GLN A 178 11.74 2.75 12.27
CA GLN A 178 10.85 1.61 12.50
C GLN A 178 10.89 1.11 13.96
N LYS A 179 12.05 1.18 14.63
CA LYS A 179 12.13 0.87 16.08
C LYS A 179 11.35 1.89 16.91
N ASP A 180 11.46 3.17 16.56
CA ASP A 180 10.73 4.24 17.23
C ASP A 180 9.22 4.11 17.00
N LEU A 181 8.80 3.77 15.77
CA LEU A 181 7.41 3.47 15.42
C LEU A 181 6.86 2.33 16.29
N LEU A 182 7.58 1.21 16.39
CA LEU A 182 7.17 0.06 17.23
C LEU A 182 7.02 0.44 18.71
N ALA A 183 7.91 1.29 19.25
CA ALA A 183 7.82 1.75 20.63
C ALA A 183 6.56 2.60 20.87
N LYS A 184 6.18 3.44 19.89
CA LYS A 184 4.97 4.26 19.94
C LYS A 184 3.70 3.42 19.78
N ILE A 185 3.66 2.51 18.82
CA ILE A 185 2.54 1.56 18.65
C ILE A 185 2.27 0.81 19.94
N LYS A 186 3.30 0.31 20.63
CA LYS A 186 3.15 -0.38 21.92
C LYS A 186 2.46 0.46 23.00
N LYS A 187 2.65 1.80 22.99
CA LYS A 187 1.96 2.72 23.91
C LYS A 187 0.47 2.80 23.56
N LEU A 188 0.14 2.83 22.27
CA LEU A 188 -1.23 2.94 21.77
C LEU A 188 -2.01 1.61 21.88
N GLU A 189 -1.36 0.45 21.73
CA GLU A 189 -1.99 -0.88 21.86
C GLU A 189 -2.68 -1.12 23.22
N GLY A 190 -2.23 -0.44 24.29
CA GLY A 190 -2.87 -0.53 25.60
C GLY A 190 -4.26 0.10 25.63
N GLU A 191 -4.43 1.17 24.86
CA GLU A 191 -5.61 2.04 24.84
C GLU A 191 -6.56 1.68 23.69
N ALA A 192 -6.03 1.23 22.55
CA ALA A 192 -6.78 0.84 21.35
C ALA A 192 -7.67 -0.41 21.52
N LYS A 193 -7.61 -1.12 22.67
CA LYS A 193 -8.43 -2.34 22.90
C LYS A 193 -9.94 -2.13 22.82
N LYS A 194 -10.37 -0.87 22.84
CA LYS A 194 -11.78 -0.46 22.75
C LYS A 194 -12.21 -0.09 21.33
N ASP A 195 -11.28 0.00 20.37
CA ASP A 195 -11.56 0.29 18.97
C ASP A 195 -10.92 -0.79 18.09
N LYS A 196 -11.76 -1.62 17.46
CA LYS A 196 -11.31 -2.74 16.64
C LYS A 196 -10.63 -2.31 15.34
N ALA A 197 -11.04 -1.20 14.75
CA ALA A 197 -10.43 -0.68 13.53
C ALA A 197 -9.03 -0.13 13.83
N LEU A 198 -8.88 0.64 14.91
CA LEU A 198 -7.57 1.13 15.36
C LEU A 198 -6.65 -0.03 15.79
N GLU A 199 -7.17 -1.04 16.48
CA GLU A 199 -6.41 -2.25 16.83
C GLU A 199 -5.86 -2.95 15.57
N LYS A 200 -6.69 -3.10 14.53
CA LYS A 200 -6.29 -3.67 13.22
C LYS A 200 -5.20 -2.82 12.55
N GLY A 201 -5.39 -1.51 12.50
CA GLY A 201 -4.43 -0.58 11.90
C GLY A 201 -3.06 -0.61 12.58
N LEU A 202 -3.03 -0.59 13.91
CA LEU A 202 -1.80 -0.70 14.70
C LEU A 202 -1.10 -2.06 14.48
N ALA A 203 -1.85 -3.15 14.37
CA ALA A 203 -1.30 -4.47 14.09
C ALA A 203 -0.63 -4.55 12.72
N GLU A 204 -1.24 -3.96 11.68
CA GLU A 204 -0.66 -3.90 10.33
C GLU A 204 0.62 -3.04 10.30
N LEU A 205 0.59 -1.84 10.89
CA LEU A 205 1.77 -0.97 11.00
C LEU A 205 2.93 -1.67 11.73
N LYS A 206 2.64 -2.37 12.83
CA LYS A 206 3.62 -3.14 13.60
C LYS A 206 4.26 -4.24 12.77
N LYS A 207 3.46 -4.94 11.98
CA LYS A 207 3.90 -6.04 11.13
C LYS A 207 4.80 -5.53 10.00
N GLN A 208 4.43 -4.45 9.32
CA GLN A 208 5.27 -3.82 8.30
C GLN A 208 6.59 -3.30 8.89
N ALA A 209 6.54 -2.67 10.08
CA ALA A 209 7.74 -2.19 10.76
C ALA A 209 8.69 -3.34 11.13
N ASN A 210 8.16 -4.45 11.64
CA ASN A 210 8.96 -5.63 11.95
C ASN A 210 9.53 -6.30 10.70
N HIS A 211 8.83 -6.26 9.57
CA HIS A 211 9.33 -6.75 8.29
C HIS A 211 10.56 -5.94 7.85
N ILE A 212 10.44 -4.60 7.79
CA ILE A 212 11.55 -3.69 7.40
C ILE A 212 12.79 -3.89 8.29
N LEU A 213 12.62 -4.15 9.59
CA LEU A 213 13.75 -4.37 10.50
C LEU A 213 14.57 -5.62 10.18
N LYS A 214 13.94 -6.65 9.59
CA LYS A 214 14.56 -7.93 9.27
C LYS A 214 15.21 -7.95 7.89
N GLU A 215 14.85 -7.00 7.03
CA GLU A 215 15.33 -6.93 5.66
C GLU A 215 16.87 -6.82 5.57
N PRO A 216 17.54 -7.57 4.67
CA PRO A 216 18.98 -7.49 4.49
C PRO A 216 19.39 -6.19 3.80
N ALA A 217 20.64 -5.76 3.95
CA ALA A 217 21.15 -4.54 3.30
C ALA A 217 21.47 -4.77 1.81
N THR A 218 20.44 -5.04 0.99
CA THR A 218 20.53 -5.21 -0.46
C THR A 218 19.73 -4.13 -1.19
N VAL A 219 20.00 -3.93 -2.49
CA VAL A 219 19.24 -2.99 -3.32
C VAL A 219 17.76 -3.37 -3.37
N ASP A 220 17.45 -4.65 -3.59
CA ASP A 220 16.05 -5.11 -3.66
C ASP A 220 15.29 -4.83 -2.37
N ALA A 221 15.89 -5.16 -1.22
CA ALA A 221 15.29 -4.94 0.09
C ALA A 221 15.14 -3.44 0.43
N TYR A 222 16.12 -2.62 0.05
CA TYR A 222 16.04 -1.18 0.23
C TYR A 222 14.92 -0.56 -0.62
N ILE A 223 14.85 -0.88 -1.91
CA ILE A 223 13.80 -0.39 -2.79
C ILE A 223 12.42 -0.89 -2.33
N ALA A 224 12.34 -2.15 -1.91
CA ALA A 224 11.12 -2.70 -1.33
C ALA A 224 10.64 -1.94 -0.08
N THR A 225 11.59 -1.58 0.77
CA THR A 225 11.31 -0.76 1.95
C THR A 225 10.76 0.60 1.56
N LEU A 226 11.28 1.26 0.51
CA LEU A 226 10.75 2.56 0.06
C LEU A 226 9.28 2.47 -0.37
N TYR A 227 8.90 1.43 -1.13
CA TYR A 227 7.50 1.23 -1.51
C TYR A 227 6.60 0.95 -0.30
N LEU A 228 7.09 0.19 0.68
CA LEU A 228 6.33 -0.11 1.89
C LEU A 228 6.16 1.12 2.79
N LEU A 229 7.07 2.09 2.73
CA LEU A 229 6.93 3.35 3.47
C LEU A 229 5.75 4.18 2.93
N ASP A 230 5.51 4.20 1.62
CA ASP A 230 4.34 4.86 1.03
C ASP A 230 3.03 4.27 1.63
N VAL A 231 2.99 2.95 1.81
CA VAL A 231 1.87 2.23 2.45
C VAL A 231 1.73 2.61 3.92
N GLN A 232 2.83 2.57 4.69
CA GLN A 232 2.80 2.94 6.10
C GLN A 232 2.29 4.38 6.31
N ILE A 233 2.70 5.32 5.46
CA ILE A 233 2.28 6.72 5.52
C ILE A 233 0.78 6.84 5.27
N GLY A 234 0.27 6.20 4.20
CA GLY A 234 -1.17 6.20 3.92
C GLY A 234 -2.00 5.60 5.05
N LEU A 235 -1.56 4.48 5.63
CA LEU A 235 -2.21 3.87 6.80
C LEU A 235 -2.20 4.80 8.02
N ILE A 236 -1.07 5.45 8.34
CA ILE A 236 -0.98 6.39 9.46
C ILE A 236 -1.96 7.56 9.27
N ARG A 237 -2.08 8.11 8.05
CA ARG A 237 -3.02 9.19 7.75
C ARG A 237 -4.48 8.71 7.83
N GLY A 238 -4.79 7.53 7.30
CA GLY A 238 -6.16 7.00 7.28
C GLY A 238 -6.69 6.68 8.68
N TYR A 239 -5.84 6.12 9.55
CA TYR A 239 -6.25 5.78 10.91
C TYR A 239 -6.30 6.98 11.87
N GLU A 240 -5.85 8.17 11.46
CA GLU A 240 -5.87 9.39 12.29
C GLU A 240 -7.27 9.67 12.86
N TYR A 241 -8.32 9.45 12.06
CA TYR A 241 -9.71 9.76 12.45
C TYR A 241 -10.33 8.75 13.43
N TYR A 242 -9.74 7.55 13.56
CA TYR A 242 -10.12 6.57 14.58
C TYR A 242 -9.45 6.83 15.93
N VAL A 243 -8.49 7.76 15.99
CA VAL A 243 -7.79 8.06 17.23
C VAL A 243 -8.61 9.03 18.07
N ASP A 244 -8.96 8.57 19.26
CA ASP A 244 -9.53 9.36 20.35
C ASP A 244 -8.74 10.67 20.55
N LYS A 245 -9.48 11.76 20.78
CA LYS A 245 -8.93 13.13 20.89
C LYS A 245 -7.75 13.25 21.85
N ASP A 246 -7.83 12.58 22.99
CA ASP A 246 -6.79 12.60 24.04
C ASP A 246 -5.45 12.02 23.55
N TRP A 247 -5.47 11.22 22.48
CA TRP A 247 -4.31 10.52 21.93
C TRP A 247 -3.86 11.03 20.57
N ARG A 248 -4.62 11.93 19.92
CA ARG A 248 -4.22 12.51 18.62
C ARG A 248 -2.85 13.18 18.67
N ALA A 249 -2.49 13.82 19.78
CA ALA A 249 -1.16 14.38 19.96
C ALA A 249 -0.04 13.32 19.98
N ASP A 250 -0.31 12.13 20.52
CA ASP A 250 0.60 10.98 20.48
C ASP A 250 0.61 10.30 19.09
N TRP A 251 -0.50 10.35 18.35
CA TRP A 251 -0.60 9.87 16.96
C TRP A 251 0.13 10.76 15.96
N VAL A 252 0.02 12.08 16.08
CA VAL A 252 0.77 13.09 15.29
C VAL A 252 2.30 12.89 15.42
N VAL A 253 2.76 12.24 16.49
CA VAL A 253 4.18 11.88 16.64
C VAL A 253 4.59 10.74 15.68
N LEU A 254 3.65 9.99 15.09
CA LEU A 254 3.85 9.10 13.94
C LEU A 254 4.01 9.90 12.63
N GLU A 255 3.26 10.98 12.42
CA GLU A 255 3.42 11.88 11.25
C GLU A 255 4.79 12.57 11.19
N ASN A 256 5.46 12.78 12.34
CA ASN A 256 6.84 13.29 12.32
C ASN A 256 7.84 12.30 11.68
N ILE A 257 7.48 11.01 11.58
CA ILE A 257 8.28 10.00 10.86
C ILE A 257 8.18 10.23 9.35
N GLU A 258 6.99 10.59 8.85
CA GLU A 258 6.73 10.97 7.45
C GLU A 258 7.59 12.16 7.02
N LYS A 259 7.54 13.28 7.74
CA LYS A 259 8.35 14.49 7.40
C LYS A 259 9.86 14.21 7.36
N THR A 260 10.31 13.34 8.26
CA THR A 260 11.71 12.93 8.30
C THR A 260 12.05 12.03 7.11
N TYR A 261 11.15 11.13 6.73
CA TYR A 261 11.29 10.32 5.51
C TYR A 261 11.33 11.19 4.26
N GLU A 262 10.35 12.09 4.05
CA GLU A 262 10.27 12.97 2.88
C GLU A 262 11.54 13.78 2.65
N THR A 263 12.12 14.31 3.74
CA THR A 263 13.38 15.07 3.67
C THR A 263 14.53 14.19 3.16
N ASN A 264 14.70 12.99 3.73
CA ASN A 264 15.77 12.07 3.32
C ASN A 264 15.51 11.50 1.91
N TYR A 265 14.25 11.24 1.57
CA TYR A 265 13.84 10.73 0.27
C TYR A 265 14.12 11.76 -0.83
N THR A 266 13.80 13.04 -0.61
CA THR A 266 14.11 14.13 -1.55
C THR A 266 15.61 14.24 -1.84
N GLU A 267 16.45 14.09 -0.82
CA GLU A 267 17.91 14.07 -0.98
C GLU A 267 18.39 12.88 -1.84
N TRP A 268 17.78 11.71 -1.67
CA TRP A 268 18.08 10.54 -2.51
C TRP A 268 17.58 10.74 -3.94
N GLU A 269 16.33 11.14 -4.10
CA GLU A 269 15.66 11.32 -5.38
C GLU A 269 16.40 12.34 -6.26
N THR A 270 16.87 13.44 -5.67
CA THR A 270 17.67 14.46 -6.38
C THR A 270 19.07 13.96 -6.77
N SER A 271 19.61 12.97 -6.06
CA SER A 271 20.92 12.37 -6.36
C SER A 271 20.90 11.31 -7.47
N VAL A 272 19.72 10.71 -7.72
CA VAL A 272 19.54 9.64 -8.70
C VAL A 272 19.11 10.23 -10.05
N SER A 273 19.91 9.97 -11.08
CA SER A 273 19.55 10.27 -12.47
C SER A 273 18.47 9.33 -12.98
N TYR A 274 17.61 9.83 -13.86
CA TYR A 274 16.59 9.02 -14.53
C TYR A 274 16.70 9.14 -16.04
N ASP A 275 16.66 8.02 -16.76
CA ASP A 275 16.58 8.01 -18.22
C ASP A 275 15.11 8.17 -18.67
N TRP A 276 14.75 9.39 -19.09
CA TRP A 276 13.41 9.71 -19.60
C TRP A 276 13.01 8.96 -20.88
N THR A 277 13.84 8.09 -21.44
CA THR A 277 13.38 7.15 -22.47
C THR A 277 12.58 5.98 -21.86
N GLU A 278 12.84 5.63 -20.60
CA GLU A 278 12.17 4.53 -19.88
C GLU A 278 10.65 4.72 -19.77
N VAL A 279 10.14 5.95 -19.65
CA VAL A 279 8.69 6.21 -19.58
C VAL A 279 7.91 5.80 -20.84
N ASN A 280 8.59 5.59 -21.96
CA ASN A 280 7.98 5.11 -23.21
C ASN A 280 8.14 3.59 -23.39
N THR A 281 8.84 2.93 -22.48
CA THR A 281 8.88 1.47 -22.46
C THR A 281 7.52 0.97 -21.98
N SER A 282 7.09 -0.16 -22.53
CA SER A 282 5.83 -0.79 -22.13
C SER A 282 6.12 -1.97 -21.21
N VAL A 283 5.30 -2.10 -20.17
CA VAL A 283 5.33 -3.22 -19.24
C VAL A 283 4.13 -4.12 -19.44
N ASP A 284 4.32 -5.41 -19.19
CA ASP A 284 3.25 -6.40 -19.25
C ASP A 284 2.27 -6.19 -18.10
N ILE A 285 0.97 -6.24 -18.40
CA ILE A 285 -0.10 -6.27 -17.40
C ILE A 285 -0.48 -7.72 -17.14
N TYR A 286 -0.43 -8.16 -15.88
CA TYR A 286 -0.70 -9.54 -15.50
C TYR A 286 -2.16 -9.76 -15.13
N GLU A 287 -2.61 -11.03 -15.19
CA GLU A 287 -3.93 -11.41 -14.71
C GLU A 287 -4.09 -11.01 -13.24
N GLY A 288 -5.21 -10.34 -12.92
CA GLY A 288 -5.47 -9.75 -11.60
C GLY A 288 -4.98 -8.31 -11.44
N GLU A 289 -4.27 -7.74 -12.40
CA GLU A 289 -3.82 -6.32 -12.39
C GLU A 289 -4.62 -5.48 -13.39
N ASP A 290 -5.93 -5.73 -13.48
CA ASP A 290 -6.79 -4.99 -14.41
C ASP A 290 -6.73 -3.50 -14.10
N VAL A 291 -6.34 -2.70 -15.11
CA VAL A 291 -6.29 -1.23 -15.06
C VAL A 291 -7.40 -0.59 -15.91
N ASP A 292 -8.01 -1.36 -16.80
CA ASP A 292 -8.96 -0.86 -17.78
C ASP A 292 -10.32 -0.50 -17.15
N VAL A 293 -10.70 0.77 -17.26
CA VAL A 293 -12.01 1.28 -16.85
C VAL A 293 -13.03 1.06 -17.97
N THR A 294 -14.07 0.28 -17.70
CA THR A 294 -15.11 -0.09 -18.68
C THR A 294 -16.21 0.95 -18.79
N GLU A 295 -16.35 1.82 -17.78
CA GLU A 295 -17.30 2.91 -17.77
C GLU A 295 -16.96 3.99 -18.81
N SER A 296 -18.01 4.56 -19.41
CA SER A 296 -17.88 5.74 -20.25
C SER A 296 -17.66 6.96 -19.36
N VAL A 297 -16.39 7.36 -19.26
CA VAL A 297 -15.95 8.64 -18.69
C VAL A 297 -15.28 9.42 -19.80
N SER A 298 -15.75 10.63 -20.09
CA SER A 298 -15.18 11.50 -21.13
C SER A 298 -13.90 12.20 -20.65
N GLU A 299 -13.08 12.69 -21.58
CA GLU A 299 -11.90 13.50 -21.24
C GLU A 299 -12.29 14.78 -20.51
N GLU A 300 -13.44 15.37 -20.83
CA GLU A 300 -13.97 16.53 -20.12
C GLU A 300 -14.34 16.16 -18.68
N GLU A 301 -14.93 14.99 -18.45
CA GLU A 301 -15.22 14.49 -17.10
C GLU A 301 -13.90 14.31 -16.32
N ILE A 302 -12.90 13.63 -16.90
CA ILE A 302 -11.57 13.42 -16.26
C ILE A 302 -10.94 14.76 -15.88
N ASN A 303 -10.86 15.71 -16.80
CA ASN A 303 -10.22 17.01 -16.54
C ASN A 303 -11.05 17.90 -15.60
N SER A 304 -12.37 17.72 -15.53
CA SER A 304 -13.21 18.47 -14.60
C SER A 304 -12.97 18.04 -13.14
N GLU A 305 -12.65 16.77 -12.91
CA GLU A 305 -12.31 16.29 -11.57
C GLU A 305 -10.96 16.82 -11.09
N ASP A 306 -9.99 17.08 -11.99
CA ASP A 306 -8.76 17.79 -11.63
C ASP A 306 -9.07 19.21 -11.08
N SER A 307 -10.04 19.90 -11.67
CA SER A 307 -10.43 21.27 -11.24
C SER A 307 -11.25 21.26 -9.95
N TYR A 308 -12.05 20.21 -9.74
CA TYR A 308 -12.72 19.96 -8.47
C TYR A 308 -11.70 19.71 -7.35
N ALA A 309 -10.63 18.98 -7.67
CA ALA A 309 -9.50 18.72 -6.79
C ALA A 309 -8.63 19.96 -6.46
N GLU A 310 -8.94 21.14 -6.99
CA GLU A 310 -8.24 22.38 -6.65
C GLU A 310 -9.08 23.33 -5.80
N ASN A 311 -10.41 23.17 -5.78
CA ASN A 311 -11.34 24.18 -5.27
C ASN A 311 -12.18 23.75 -4.08
N GLU A 312 -12.28 22.46 -3.78
CA GLU A 312 -13.00 21.97 -2.59
C GLU A 312 -12.03 21.61 -1.46
N SER A 313 -12.37 21.98 -0.23
CA SER A 313 -11.70 21.49 0.98
C SER A 313 -12.68 20.62 1.77
N PHE A 314 -12.16 19.48 2.23
CA PHE A 314 -12.85 18.52 3.09
C PHE A 314 -12.29 18.54 4.51
N ASP A 315 -11.68 19.67 4.91
CA ASP A 315 -11.17 19.81 6.27
C ASP A 315 -12.32 19.70 7.26
N MET A 316 -12.11 18.90 8.30
CA MET A 316 -13.07 18.71 9.38
C MET A 316 -12.82 19.74 10.48
N SER A 317 -13.91 20.18 11.09
CA SER A 317 -13.80 20.89 12.36
C SER A 317 -13.52 19.92 13.50
N GLU A 318 -12.94 20.40 14.61
CA GLU A 318 -12.67 19.59 15.80
C GLU A 318 -13.92 18.83 16.30
N ALA A 319 -15.10 19.45 16.19
CA ALA A 319 -16.37 18.83 16.56
C ALA A 319 -16.77 17.68 15.61
N GLU A 320 -16.47 17.80 14.32
CA GLU A 320 -16.73 16.75 13.33
C GLU A 320 -15.77 15.58 13.50
N GLU A 321 -14.51 15.86 13.81
CA GLU A 321 -13.56 14.80 14.12
C GLU A 321 -13.92 14.06 15.42
N GLU A 322 -14.49 14.75 16.40
CA GLU A 322 -14.97 14.14 17.65
C GLU A 322 -16.23 13.29 17.41
N GLU A 323 -17.13 13.73 16.52
CA GLU A 323 -18.27 12.92 16.05
C GLU A 323 -17.78 11.62 15.41
N VAL A 324 -16.85 11.68 14.45
CA VAL A 324 -16.34 10.50 13.74
C VAL A 324 -15.62 9.52 14.68
N ALA A 325 -14.86 10.02 15.66
CA ALA A 325 -14.15 9.16 16.61
C ALA A 325 -15.07 8.53 17.68
N THR A 326 -16.29 9.04 17.87
CA THR A 326 -17.20 8.60 18.95
C THR A 326 -18.50 7.96 18.48
N GLU A 327 -18.72 7.80 17.16
CA GLU A 327 -19.76 6.91 16.65
C GLU A 327 -19.44 5.47 17.09
N GLU A 328 -19.87 5.11 18.32
CA GLU A 328 -19.78 3.78 18.92
C GLU A 328 -20.24 2.70 17.91
N ASP A 329 -19.33 1.81 17.52
CA ASP A 329 -19.28 0.39 17.94
C ASP A 329 -20.66 -0.33 18.06
N THR A 330 -21.61 0.02 17.18
CA THR A 330 -22.95 -0.57 17.11
C THR A 330 -23.16 -1.47 15.90
N ASP A 331 -22.17 -1.60 15.02
CA ASP A 331 -22.19 -2.66 14.02
C ASP A 331 -21.73 -3.97 14.67
N GLU A 332 -22.73 -4.73 15.12
CA GLU A 332 -22.71 -6.19 15.11
C GLU A 332 -21.99 -6.65 13.84
N GLU A 333 -20.73 -7.10 14.00
CA GLU A 333 -20.00 -8.03 13.14
C GLU A 333 -20.70 -8.28 11.80
N VAL A 334 -20.63 -7.31 10.89
CA VAL A 334 -21.03 -7.55 9.50
C VAL A 334 -19.86 -8.30 8.90
N ALA A 335 -19.92 -9.62 9.04
CA ALA A 335 -19.11 -10.55 8.28
C ALA A 335 -19.22 -10.16 6.80
N SER A 336 -18.26 -9.37 6.32
CA SER A 336 -18.17 -8.99 4.92
C SER A 336 -17.65 -10.20 4.18
N ASP A 337 -18.47 -10.74 3.29
CA ASP A 337 -17.98 -11.51 2.15
C ASP A 337 -16.80 -10.72 1.52
N ASP A 338 -15.72 -11.41 1.15
CA ASP A 338 -14.44 -10.86 0.69
C ASP A 338 -14.52 -9.89 -0.54
N GLU A 339 -15.72 -9.56 -1.02
CA GLU A 339 -15.97 -8.65 -2.14
C GLU A 339 -16.06 -7.16 -1.76
N ASP A 340 -16.22 -6.80 -0.47
CA ASP A 340 -16.52 -5.42 -0.06
C ASP A 340 -15.29 -4.54 0.29
N SER A 341 -14.07 -5.07 0.12
CA SER A 341 -12.82 -4.35 0.38
C SER A 341 -12.16 -3.82 -0.89
N MET A 342 -11.54 -2.63 -0.78
CA MET A 342 -10.62 -2.08 -1.79
C MET A 342 -9.22 -2.72 -1.74
N GLU A 343 -8.97 -3.62 -0.78
CA GLU A 343 -7.73 -4.40 -0.73
C GLU A 343 -7.70 -5.44 -1.87
N ASP A 344 -6.51 -5.64 -2.45
CA ASP A 344 -6.27 -6.65 -3.48
C ASP A 344 -6.32 -8.03 -2.84
N ALA A 345 -7.13 -8.92 -3.42
CA ALA A 345 -7.21 -10.32 -3.04
C ALA A 345 -6.10 -11.08 -3.79
N SER A 346 -4.83 -10.84 -3.41
CA SER A 346 -3.72 -11.69 -3.82
C SER A 346 -3.31 -12.62 -2.67
N ASP A 347 -3.92 -13.79 -2.73
CA ASP A 347 -3.68 -14.99 -1.92
C ASP A 347 -2.26 -15.54 -2.21
N ASP A 348 -1.37 -15.48 -1.23
CA ASP A 348 -0.14 -16.30 -1.19
C ASP A 348 -0.04 -16.95 0.19
N GLU A 349 -0.68 -18.12 0.28
CA GLU A 349 -0.57 -19.12 1.34
C GLU A 349 0.91 -19.53 1.51
N GLY A 350 1.64 -18.81 2.36
CA GLY A 350 2.92 -19.23 2.88
C GLY A 350 2.75 -20.27 4.00
N GLU A 351 2.66 -21.54 3.62
CA GLU A 351 2.53 -22.68 4.53
C GLU A 351 3.70 -22.84 5.53
N ASP A 352 3.31 -23.39 6.68
CA ASP A 352 4.02 -24.27 7.60
C ASP A 352 5.23 -23.79 8.40
N VAL A 353 4.93 -23.49 9.67
CA VAL A 353 5.87 -23.54 10.79
C VAL A 353 6.19 -25.01 11.06
N SER A 354 7.24 -25.53 10.41
CA SER A 354 7.88 -26.76 10.89
C SER A 354 8.70 -26.42 12.13
N ASP A 355 8.15 -26.71 13.30
CA ASP A 355 8.87 -26.73 14.57
C ASP A 355 9.93 -27.85 14.53
N ASP A 356 11.16 -27.52 14.15
CA ASP A 356 12.32 -28.38 14.40
C ASP A 356 12.82 -28.15 15.82
N ALA A 357 12.26 -28.93 16.75
CA ALA A 357 12.78 -29.09 18.09
C ALA A 357 13.03 -30.58 18.34
N GLY A 358 14.30 -30.98 18.39
CA GLY A 358 14.67 -32.27 18.98
C GLY A 358 15.95 -32.89 18.46
N ASP A 359 17.08 -32.28 18.80
CA ASP A 359 18.32 -33.02 19.01
C ASP A 359 18.08 -34.05 20.14
N ASP A 360 18.20 -35.35 19.83
CA ASP A 360 18.66 -36.30 20.84
C ASP A 360 19.56 -37.38 20.21
N SER A 361 20.82 -37.22 20.56
CA SER A 361 21.89 -38.21 20.56
C SER A 361 21.48 -39.60 21.07
N GLY A 362 21.85 -40.63 20.31
CA GLY A 362 21.80 -42.01 20.79
C GLY A 362 22.48 -42.97 19.81
N GLY A 363 23.77 -43.19 19.98
CA GLY A 363 24.47 -44.29 19.33
C GLY A 363 23.97 -45.64 19.86
N ASP A 364 24.00 -46.67 19.02
CA ASP A 364 24.83 -47.84 19.30
C ASP A 364 24.83 -48.83 18.12
N ASP A 365 26.07 -49.18 17.79
CA ASP A 365 26.64 -50.36 17.15
C ASP A 365 25.78 -51.64 17.16
N SER A 366 25.59 -52.26 15.98
CA SER A 366 25.45 -53.71 15.70
C SER A 366 24.88 -53.91 14.29
N GLY A 367 25.34 -54.77 13.40
CA GLY A 367 26.41 -55.76 13.38
C GLY A 367 26.24 -56.45 12.02
N ASP A 368 27.27 -56.40 11.18
CA ASP A 368 27.35 -57.13 9.92
C ASP A 368 27.99 -58.49 10.22
N ASP A 369 27.26 -59.58 10.01
CA ASP A 369 27.80 -60.94 10.05
C ASP A 369 26.95 -61.90 9.19
N GLY A 370 27.58 -62.42 8.13
CA GLY A 370 27.25 -63.66 7.40
C GLY A 370 26.10 -63.58 6.39
N GLY A 371 26.25 -63.90 5.10
CA GLY A 371 27.20 -64.77 4.43
C GLY A 371 26.45 -65.90 3.72
N ASP A 372 26.43 -65.90 2.38
CA ASP A 372 26.73 -66.99 1.42
C ASP A 372 26.30 -66.59 0.00
#